data_AF-A0A5W3ES39-F1
#
_entry.id   AF-A0A5W3ES39-F1
#
_cell.length_a   1.000
_cell.length_b   1.000
_cell.length_c   1.000
_cell.angle_alpha   90.00
_cell.angle_beta   90.00
_cell.angle_gamma   90.00
#
_symmetry.space_group_name_H-M   'P 1'
#
loop_
_entity.id
_entity.type
_entity.pdbx_description
1 polymer ?
#
loop_
_entity_poly.entity_id
_entity_poly.type
_entity_poly.pdbx_seq_one_letter_code
_entity_poly.pdbx_strand_id
1 'polypeptide(L)'
;MAQLLPNTPQVNLEGLFKVKAPYTLPDKVIYRVDAVQNFPKLQRNNIDVYNKYYKPVGLTRDDYISDANVEASIVTLKSRDGQVYELPDTYIETYPGLNGLNYRRNVVVIDLALIPEYVDVTLLTNDLKSILERGLGIDARVDITSMDYEGTVTEEEHLQMEAVRKAKIREQVPLTEQVATLTKQNQELQALNDAMLKILKDNGLTN
;
A
#
# COMPACT_ATOMS: atom_id res chain seq x y z
N MET A 1 8.87 -23.50 -18.81
CA MET A 1 7.77 -23.74 -17.85
C MET A 1 7.79 -22.60 -16.85
N ALA A 2 6.63 -22.06 -16.46
CA ALA A 2 6.61 -20.99 -15.45
C ALA A 2 7.16 -21.55 -14.14
N GLN A 3 8.19 -20.90 -13.59
CA GLN A 3 8.78 -21.30 -12.32
C GLN A 3 7.73 -21.09 -11.21
N LEU A 4 7.29 -22.16 -10.57
CA LEU A 4 6.39 -22.08 -9.43
C LEU A 4 7.19 -21.59 -8.23
N LEU A 5 6.83 -20.43 -7.70
CA LEU A 5 7.41 -19.91 -6.47
C LEU A 5 6.69 -20.53 -5.25
N PRO A 6 7.42 -20.93 -4.20
CA PRO A 6 6.81 -21.43 -2.98
C PRO A 6 5.90 -20.39 -2.35
N ASN A 7 4.67 -20.78 -2.04
CA ASN A 7 3.68 -19.92 -1.41
C ASN A 7 3.27 -20.48 -0.05
N THR A 8 4.18 -20.35 0.93
CA THR A 8 4.07 -21.05 2.21
C THR A 8 3.16 -20.30 3.20
N PRO A 9 2.02 -20.88 3.61
CA PRO A 9 1.17 -20.30 4.64
C PRO A 9 1.74 -20.54 6.05
N GLN A 10 1.35 -19.72 7.02
CA GLN A 10 1.73 -19.91 8.42
C GLN A 10 0.99 -21.10 9.07
N VAL A 11 1.67 -21.81 9.97
CA VAL A 11 1.03 -22.86 10.80
C VAL A 11 -0.07 -22.25 11.65
N ASN A 12 -1.19 -22.98 11.82
CA ASN A 12 -2.43 -22.55 12.48
C ASN A 12 -3.26 -21.51 11.71
N LEU A 13 -2.87 -21.13 10.49
CA LEU A 13 -3.73 -20.31 9.62
C LEU A 13 -4.99 -21.08 9.23
N GLU A 14 -6.15 -20.43 9.32
CA GLU A 14 -7.47 -21.00 8.96
C GLU A 14 -8.16 -20.21 7.86
N GLY A 15 -8.83 -20.90 6.94
CA GLY A 15 -9.75 -20.31 5.96
C GLY A 15 -9.84 -21.10 4.65
N LEU A 16 -10.20 -20.41 3.57
CA LEU A 16 -10.33 -20.98 2.22
C LEU A 16 -8.98 -20.98 1.49
N PHE A 17 -8.62 -22.12 0.91
CA PHE A 17 -7.42 -22.32 0.12
C PHE A 17 -7.80 -22.63 -1.32
N LYS A 18 -7.03 -22.09 -2.27
CA LYS A 18 -7.12 -22.43 -3.68
C LYS A 18 -5.78 -23.01 -4.14
N VAL A 19 -5.83 -24.07 -4.93
CA VAL A 19 -4.66 -24.80 -5.39
C VAL A 19 -4.63 -24.89 -6.91
N LYS A 20 -3.42 -24.97 -7.45
CA LYS A 20 -3.17 -25.19 -8.87
C LYS A 20 -3.30 -26.68 -9.19
N ALA A 21 -3.73 -26.98 -10.43
CA ALA A 21 -3.71 -28.33 -10.95
C ALA A 21 -2.30 -28.96 -10.84
N PRO A 22 -2.17 -30.27 -10.57
CA PRO A 22 -3.24 -31.28 -10.55
C PRO A 22 -3.95 -31.45 -9.18
N TYR A 23 -3.56 -30.67 -8.17
CA TYR A 23 -4.23 -30.73 -6.86
C TYR A 23 -5.62 -30.10 -6.94
N THR A 24 -6.56 -30.65 -6.18
CA THR A 24 -7.92 -30.14 -6.07
C THR A 24 -8.34 -30.08 -4.61
N LEU A 25 -8.97 -28.97 -4.23
CA LEU A 25 -9.58 -28.78 -2.92
C LEU A 25 -11.02 -28.31 -3.12
N PRO A 26 -11.98 -28.79 -2.31
CA PRO A 26 -13.33 -28.24 -2.26
C PRO A 26 -13.39 -26.72 -1.98
N ASP A 27 -14.00 -25.96 -2.90
CA ASP A 27 -14.06 -24.48 -2.90
C ASP A 27 -14.83 -23.82 -1.74
N LYS A 28 -15.47 -24.61 -0.86
CA LYS A 28 -16.32 -24.12 0.24
C LYS A 28 -15.96 -24.72 1.60
N VAL A 29 -14.80 -25.35 1.71
CA VAL A 29 -14.34 -25.99 2.95
C VAL A 29 -13.26 -25.11 3.59
N ILE A 30 -13.43 -24.85 4.89
CA ILE A 30 -12.42 -24.16 5.69
C ILE A 30 -11.38 -25.19 6.14
N TYR A 31 -10.13 -24.91 5.78
CA TYR A 31 -8.97 -25.68 6.19
C TYR A 31 -8.15 -24.93 7.22
N ARG A 32 -7.50 -25.67 8.11
CA ARG A 32 -6.43 -25.21 8.98
C ARG A 32 -5.09 -25.78 8.52
N VAL A 33 -4.06 -24.95 8.51
CA VAL A 33 -2.68 -25.43 8.33
C VAL A 33 -2.23 -26.12 9.62
N ASP A 34 -2.11 -27.44 9.58
CA ASP A 34 -1.71 -28.26 10.72
C ASP A 34 -0.18 -28.36 10.83
N ALA A 35 0.50 -28.47 9.68
CA ALA A 35 1.95 -28.55 9.63
C ALA A 35 2.51 -28.01 8.31
N VAL A 36 3.74 -27.51 8.37
CA VAL A 36 4.59 -27.20 7.21
C VAL A 36 5.91 -27.92 7.41
N GLN A 37 6.32 -28.74 6.44
CA GLN A 37 7.52 -29.56 6.52
C GLN A 37 8.37 -29.42 5.25
N ASN A 38 9.61 -28.96 5.41
CA ASN A 38 10.54 -28.88 4.30
C ASN A 38 11.00 -30.28 3.84
N PHE A 39 11.43 -30.38 2.58
CA PHE A 39 11.85 -31.66 1.99
C PHE A 39 13.01 -32.32 2.76
N PRO A 40 14.06 -31.61 3.22
CA PRO A 40 15.13 -32.23 3.99
C PRO A 40 14.64 -32.85 5.31
N LYS A 41 13.64 -32.27 5.99
CA LYS A 41 13.05 -32.86 7.19
C LYS A 41 12.27 -34.14 6.87
N LEU A 42 11.50 -34.14 5.78
CA LEU A 42 10.75 -35.34 5.34
C LEU A 42 11.70 -36.48 4.96
N GLN A 43 12.77 -36.18 4.23
CA GLN A 43 13.78 -37.17 3.85
C GLN A 43 14.52 -37.73 5.06
N ARG A 44 14.87 -36.90 6.06
CA ARG A 44 15.44 -37.37 7.34
C ARG A 44 14.48 -38.29 8.11
N ASN A 45 13.18 -38.12 7.93
CA ASN A 45 12.16 -38.99 8.49
C ASN A 45 11.89 -40.24 7.61
N ASN A 46 12.77 -40.56 6.66
CA ASN A 46 12.62 -41.65 5.69
C ASN A 46 11.34 -41.57 4.82
N ILE A 47 10.83 -40.36 4.57
CA ILE A 47 9.68 -40.15 3.68
C ILE A 47 10.19 -39.78 2.28
N ASP A 48 9.84 -40.60 1.29
CA ASP A 48 10.06 -40.28 -0.12
C ASP A 48 9.00 -39.28 -0.61
N VAL A 49 9.41 -38.00 -0.66
CA VAL A 49 8.56 -36.86 -1.03
C VAL A 49 7.95 -37.05 -2.42
N TYR A 50 8.72 -37.52 -3.40
CA TYR A 50 8.25 -37.69 -4.77
C TYR A 50 7.19 -38.80 -4.86
N ASN A 51 7.51 -39.97 -4.32
CA ASN A 51 6.58 -41.11 -4.39
C ASN A 51 5.31 -40.88 -3.58
N LYS A 52 5.38 -40.10 -2.48
CA LYS A 52 4.23 -39.83 -1.62
C LYS A 52 3.33 -38.71 -2.14
N TYR A 53 3.89 -37.60 -2.61
CA TYR A 53 3.11 -36.40 -2.90
C TYR A 53 2.95 -36.12 -4.40
N TYR A 54 3.92 -36.45 -5.24
CA TYR A 54 3.93 -36.08 -6.67
C TYR A 54 3.40 -37.19 -7.56
N LYS A 55 3.91 -38.41 -7.38
CA LYS A 55 3.56 -39.57 -8.20
C LYS A 55 2.05 -39.89 -8.23
N PRO A 56 1.30 -39.83 -7.10
CA PRO A 56 -0.12 -40.18 -7.10
C PRO A 56 -1.00 -39.22 -7.90
N VAL A 57 -0.58 -37.96 -8.03
CA VAL A 57 -1.29 -36.91 -8.78
C VAL A 57 -0.77 -36.77 -10.23
N GLY A 58 0.10 -37.68 -10.68
CA GLY A 58 0.62 -37.72 -12.05
C GLY A 58 1.73 -36.71 -12.33
N LEU A 59 2.34 -36.11 -11.30
CA LEU A 59 3.50 -35.22 -11.49
C LEU A 59 4.78 -36.01 -11.74
N THR A 60 5.68 -35.41 -12.52
CA THR A 60 6.93 -36.03 -12.95
C THR A 60 8.05 -35.82 -11.93
N ARG A 61 9.14 -36.58 -12.11
CA ARG A 61 10.36 -36.42 -11.29
C ARG A 61 10.95 -35.02 -11.48
N ASP A 62 10.80 -34.43 -12.66
CA ASP A 62 11.31 -33.10 -12.99
C ASP A 62 10.54 -32.01 -12.22
N ASP A 63 9.23 -32.16 -12.04
CA ASP A 63 8.43 -31.25 -11.22
C ASP A 63 8.92 -31.25 -9.76
N TYR A 64 9.17 -32.43 -9.20
CA TYR A 64 9.77 -32.57 -7.87
C TYR A 64 11.16 -31.92 -7.77
N ILE A 65 12.02 -32.10 -8.79
CA ILE A 65 13.36 -31.48 -8.79
C ILE A 65 13.23 -29.95 -8.87
N SER A 66 12.28 -29.43 -9.65
CA SER A 66 12.02 -28.00 -9.75
C SER A 66 11.58 -27.39 -8.42
N ASP A 67 10.71 -28.09 -7.68
CA ASP A 67 10.27 -27.70 -6.34
C ASP A 67 11.38 -27.83 -5.30
N ALA A 68 12.22 -28.86 -5.41
CA ALA A 68 13.38 -29.03 -4.54
C ALA A 68 14.41 -27.90 -4.72
N ASN A 69 14.60 -27.40 -5.95
CA ASN A 69 15.52 -26.29 -6.24
C ASN A 69 15.05 -24.95 -5.65
N VAL A 70 13.75 -24.78 -5.42
CA VAL A 70 13.18 -23.59 -4.77
C VAL A 70 12.91 -23.81 -3.28
N GLU A 71 13.44 -24.88 -2.69
CA GLU A 71 13.26 -25.23 -1.27
C GLU A 71 11.78 -25.34 -0.83
N ALA A 72 10.94 -25.89 -1.72
CA ALA A 72 9.51 -26.08 -1.45
C ALA A 72 9.27 -26.90 -0.16
N SER A 73 8.11 -26.65 0.45
CA SER A 73 7.66 -27.34 1.65
C SER A 73 6.32 -28.03 1.42
N ILE A 74 6.11 -29.17 2.07
CA ILE A 74 4.81 -29.83 2.12
C ILE A 74 3.96 -29.19 3.21
N VAL A 75 2.78 -28.74 2.80
CA VAL A 75 1.75 -28.15 3.66
C VAL A 75 0.68 -29.21 3.93
N THR A 76 0.35 -29.39 5.21
CA THR A 76 -0.74 -30.25 5.66
C THR A 76 -1.95 -29.40 6.01
N LEU A 77 -2.99 -29.50 5.20
CA LEU A 77 -4.28 -28.84 5.41
C LEU A 77 -5.27 -29.82 6.02
N LYS A 78 -5.93 -29.41 7.10
CA LYS A 78 -6.94 -30.19 7.79
C LYS A 78 -8.29 -29.48 7.78
N SER A 79 -9.30 -30.13 7.24
CA SER A 79 -10.68 -29.65 7.29
C SER A 79 -11.29 -29.89 8.67
N ARG A 80 -12.38 -29.16 9.00
CA ARG A 80 -13.14 -29.34 10.25
C ARG A 80 -13.72 -30.74 10.42
N ASP A 81 -14.03 -31.42 9.32
CA ASP A 81 -14.52 -32.80 9.31
C ASP A 81 -13.41 -33.86 9.50
N GLY A 82 -12.15 -33.42 9.63
CA GLY A 82 -11.00 -34.29 9.85
C GLY A 82 -10.32 -34.78 8.58
N GLN A 83 -10.79 -34.40 7.37
CA GLN A 83 -10.08 -34.71 6.14
C GLN A 83 -8.73 -33.99 6.08
N VAL A 84 -7.69 -34.71 5.65
CA VAL A 84 -6.30 -34.21 5.57
C VAL A 84 -5.85 -34.20 4.12
N TYR A 85 -5.28 -33.08 3.71
CA TYR A 85 -4.70 -32.86 2.39
C TYR A 85 -3.24 -32.46 2.55
N GLU A 86 -2.34 -33.17 1.89
CA GLU A 86 -0.91 -32.89 1.91
C GLU A 86 -0.47 -32.51 0.49
N LEU A 87 0.08 -31.31 0.31
CA LEU A 87 0.54 -30.84 -1.00
C LEU A 87 1.75 -29.89 -0.86
N PRO A 88 2.59 -29.75 -1.90
CA PRO A 88 3.64 -28.75 -1.92
C PRO A 88 3.09 -27.31 -1.97
N ASP A 89 3.75 -26.39 -1.29
CA ASP A 89 3.38 -24.97 -1.23
C ASP A 89 3.50 -24.23 -2.58
N THR A 90 4.30 -24.73 -3.52
CA THR A 90 4.40 -24.23 -4.90
C THR A 90 3.09 -24.36 -5.69
N TYR A 91 2.24 -25.32 -5.30
CA TYR A 91 0.91 -25.55 -5.87
C TYR A 91 -0.21 -24.79 -5.15
N ILE A 92 0.09 -24.02 -4.10
CA ILE A 92 -0.91 -23.14 -3.48
C ILE A 92 -1.06 -21.88 -4.35
N GLU A 93 -2.26 -21.69 -4.91
CA GLU A 93 -2.61 -20.51 -5.70
C GLU A 93 -2.91 -19.33 -4.77
N THR A 94 -3.83 -19.53 -3.82
CA THR A 94 -4.17 -18.53 -2.80
C THR A 94 -4.48 -19.19 -1.47
N TYR A 95 -4.25 -18.46 -0.39
CA TYR A 95 -4.63 -18.87 0.96
C TYR A 95 -5.19 -17.67 1.76
N PRO A 96 -5.85 -17.91 2.90
CA PRO A 96 -6.46 -16.86 3.71
C PRO A 96 -5.41 -15.86 4.19
N GLY A 97 -5.58 -14.58 3.87
CA GLY A 97 -4.57 -13.55 4.18
C GLY A 97 -3.53 -13.32 3.08
N LEU A 98 -3.54 -14.10 1.99
CA LEU A 98 -2.76 -13.79 0.77
C LEU A 98 -3.49 -12.77 -0.14
N ASN A 99 -4.79 -12.55 0.07
CA ASN A 99 -5.53 -11.50 -0.63
C ASN A 99 -5.58 -10.21 0.20
N GLY A 100 -4.51 -9.44 0.12
CA GLY A 100 -4.48 -8.06 0.55
C GLY A 100 -3.16 -7.41 0.15
N LEU A 101 -3.19 -6.53 -0.84
CA LEU A 101 -2.20 -5.44 -0.85
C LEU A 101 -2.18 -4.85 0.56
N ASN A 102 -1.00 -4.62 1.13
CA ASN A 102 -0.86 -4.05 2.47
C ASN A 102 -1.42 -2.62 2.50
N TYR A 103 -2.73 -2.48 2.66
CA TYR A 103 -3.40 -1.21 2.88
C TYR A 103 -3.26 -0.86 4.36
N ARG A 104 -2.53 0.21 4.65
CA ARG A 104 -2.52 0.83 5.98
C ARG A 104 -3.62 1.87 6.00
N ARG A 105 -4.55 1.75 6.95
CA ARG A 105 -5.45 2.86 7.27
C ARG A 105 -4.65 3.89 8.06
N ASN A 106 -4.10 4.86 7.36
CA ASN A 106 -3.41 5.99 7.98
C ASN A 106 -4.46 6.98 8.47
N VAL A 107 -4.42 7.31 9.75
CA VAL A 107 -5.25 8.36 10.35
C VAL A 107 -4.33 9.53 10.67
N VAL A 108 -4.62 10.69 10.07
CA VAL A 108 -3.90 11.93 10.35
C VAL A 108 -4.80 12.75 11.28
N VAL A 109 -4.33 12.97 12.50
CA VAL A 109 -4.96 13.90 13.44
C VAL A 109 -4.20 15.22 13.33
N ILE A 110 -4.92 16.31 13.05
CA ILE A 110 -4.35 17.64 12.92
C ILE A 110 -4.84 18.46 14.11
N ASP A 111 -3.90 18.86 14.96
CA ASP A 111 -4.17 19.84 16.03
C ASP A 111 -4.25 21.24 15.41
N LEU A 112 -5.41 21.89 15.54
CA LEU A 112 -5.67 23.22 15.00
C LEU A 112 -5.27 24.35 15.96
N ALA A 113 -4.74 24.01 17.15
CA ALA A 113 -4.50 24.93 18.26
C ALA A 113 -5.77 25.67 18.72
N LEU A 114 -5.61 26.66 19.60
CA LEU A 114 -6.72 27.49 20.07
C LEU A 114 -7.23 28.38 18.93
N ILE A 115 -8.43 28.05 18.45
CA ILE A 115 -9.15 28.84 17.47
C ILE A 115 -10.35 29.50 18.17
N PRO A 116 -10.60 30.79 17.96
CA PRO A 116 -11.78 31.45 18.50
C PRO A 116 -13.07 30.81 18.00
N GLU A 117 -14.08 30.71 18.88
CA GLU A 117 -15.35 30.01 18.61
C GLU A 117 -16.12 30.56 17.40
N TYR A 118 -15.92 31.83 17.04
CA TYR A 118 -16.55 32.46 15.88
C TYR A 118 -15.94 32.05 14.53
N VAL A 119 -14.80 31.34 14.52
CA VAL A 119 -14.16 30.88 13.28
C VAL A 119 -14.71 29.52 12.91
N ASP A 120 -15.47 29.47 11.81
CA ASP A 120 -16.00 28.21 11.29
C ASP A 120 -14.91 27.39 10.60
N VAL A 121 -14.49 26.31 11.26
CA VAL A 121 -13.49 25.36 10.74
C VAL A 121 -14.10 24.31 9.83
N THR A 122 -15.43 24.19 9.72
CA THR A 122 -16.05 23.16 8.85
C THR A 122 -15.82 23.41 7.37
N LEU A 123 -15.53 24.65 6.97
CA LEU A 123 -15.14 24.98 5.60
C LEU A 123 -13.83 24.30 5.17
N LEU A 124 -12.90 24.06 6.10
CA LEU A 124 -11.62 23.38 5.81
C LEU A 124 -11.79 21.91 5.40
N THR A 125 -12.92 21.30 5.77
CA THR A 125 -13.22 19.89 5.50
C THR A 125 -13.24 19.59 4.00
N ASN A 126 -13.82 20.50 3.20
CA ASN A 126 -13.93 20.33 1.75
C ASN A 126 -12.59 20.56 1.04
N ASP A 127 -11.81 21.52 1.53
CA ASP A 127 -10.48 21.81 0.98
C ASP A 127 -9.50 20.66 1.27
N LEU A 128 -9.52 20.10 2.47
CA LEU A 128 -8.71 18.94 2.84
C LEU A 128 -9.08 17.71 2.01
N LYS A 129 -10.38 17.44 1.81
CA LYS A 129 -10.83 16.40 0.87
C LYS A 129 -10.27 16.62 -0.53
N SER A 130 -10.40 17.83 -1.06
CA SER A 130 -9.90 18.17 -2.40
C SER A 130 -8.38 18.03 -2.53
N ILE A 131 -7.62 18.29 -1.47
CA ILE A 131 -6.16 18.07 -1.45
C ILE A 131 -5.83 16.56 -1.45
N LEU A 132 -6.51 15.79 -0.59
CA LEU A 132 -6.27 14.35 -0.47
C LEU A 132 -6.71 13.59 -1.73
N GLU A 133 -7.82 13.98 -2.36
CA GLU A 133 -8.26 13.44 -3.64
C GLU A 133 -7.25 13.73 -4.76
N ARG A 134 -6.75 14.97 -4.86
CA ARG A 134 -5.75 15.32 -5.89
C ARG A 134 -4.39 14.67 -5.66
N GLY A 135 -3.96 14.54 -4.40
CA GLY A 135 -2.64 14.03 -4.06
C GLY A 135 -2.57 12.49 -4.05
N LEU A 136 -3.62 11.83 -3.56
CA LEU A 136 -3.62 10.39 -3.30
C LEU A 136 -4.71 9.64 -4.07
N GLY A 137 -5.66 10.32 -4.72
CA GLY A 137 -6.76 9.68 -5.45
C GLY A 137 -7.78 8.97 -4.55
N ILE A 138 -7.85 9.34 -3.27
CA ILE A 138 -8.71 8.70 -2.27
C ILE A 138 -9.84 9.63 -1.82
N ASP A 139 -11.05 9.09 -1.67
CA ASP A 139 -12.16 9.76 -0.99
C ASP A 139 -11.96 9.64 0.53
N ALA A 140 -11.46 10.72 1.13
CA ALA A 140 -11.12 10.77 2.54
C ALA A 140 -12.33 11.20 3.38
N ARG A 141 -12.63 10.43 4.43
CA ARG A 141 -13.55 10.88 5.49
C ARG A 141 -12.79 11.79 6.45
N VAL A 142 -13.18 13.06 6.50
CA VAL A 142 -12.65 14.07 7.41
C VAL A 142 -13.74 14.41 8.43
N ASP A 143 -13.52 14.07 9.69
CA ASP A 143 -14.39 14.42 10.81
C ASP A 143 -13.64 15.46 11.68
N ILE A 144 -14.31 16.55 12.07
CA ILE A 144 -13.77 17.55 13.01
C ILE A 144 -14.42 17.29 14.37
N THR A 145 -13.60 17.14 15.40
CA THR A 145 -14.03 17.03 16.80
C THR A 145 -13.37 18.13 17.62
N SER A 146 -14.12 18.78 18.51
CA SER A 146 -13.59 19.73 19.49
C SER A 146 -13.32 19.02 20.82
N MET A 147 -12.37 19.54 21.59
CA MET A 147 -12.14 19.18 22.99
C MET A 147 -12.41 20.42 23.84
N ASP A 148 -13.00 20.22 25.02
CA ASP A 148 -13.21 21.32 25.97
C ASP A 148 -11.86 21.82 26.48
N TYR A 149 -11.67 23.14 26.47
CA TYR A 149 -10.49 23.79 27.02
C TYR A 149 -10.78 24.25 28.45
N GLU A 150 -10.09 23.68 29.44
CA GLU A 150 -10.30 23.98 30.88
C GLU A 150 -9.55 25.24 31.38
N GLY A 151 -8.90 26.00 30.50
CA GLY A 151 -8.16 27.22 30.85
C GLY A 151 -8.90 28.53 30.54
N THR A 152 -8.33 29.66 30.95
CA THR A 152 -8.83 31.00 30.61
C THR A 152 -7.80 31.73 29.74
N VAL A 153 -8.22 32.18 28.56
CA VAL A 153 -7.42 33.06 27.69
C VAL A 153 -7.77 34.51 28.04
N THR A 154 -6.78 35.32 28.37
CA THR A 154 -6.97 36.76 28.61
C THR A 154 -7.17 37.53 27.30
N GLU A 155 -7.79 38.71 27.37
CA GLU A 155 -8.02 39.56 26.18
C GLU A 155 -6.70 39.97 25.50
N GLU A 156 -5.66 40.22 26.29
CA GLU A 156 -4.33 40.56 25.78
C GLU A 156 -3.68 39.38 25.02
N GLU A 157 -3.79 38.16 25.56
CA GLU A 157 -3.34 36.95 24.88
C GLU A 157 -4.13 36.68 23.59
N HIS A 158 -5.45 36.91 23.59
CA HIS A 158 -6.27 36.79 22.39
C HIS A 158 -5.81 37.76 21.29
N LEU A 159 -5.56 39.03 21.62
CA LEU A 159 -5.08 40.03 20.66
C LEU A 159 -3.72 39.66 20.07
N GLN A 160 -2.80 39.15 20.89
CA GLN A 160 -1.50 38.68 20.42
C GLN A 160 -1.64 37.46 19.50
N MET A 161 -2.48 36.49 19.85
CA MET A 161 -2.74 35.31 19.01
C MET A 161 -3.38 35.66 17.67
N GLU A 162 -4.37 36.57 17.65
CA GLU A 162 -4.99 37.05 16.41
C GLU A 162 -3.99 37.82 15.53
N ALA A 163 -3.11 38.62 16.12
CA ALA A 163 -2.07 39.32 15.38
C ALA A 163 -1.09 38.34 14.71
N VAL A 164 -0.64 37.31 15.44
CA VAL A 164 0.22 36.24 14.91
C VAL A 164 -0.50 35.45 13.82
N ARG A 165 -1.79 35.12 14.02
CA ARG A 165 -2.60 34.40 13.02
C ARG A 165 -2.72 35.20 11.72
N LYS A 166 -3.04 36.49 11.81
CA LYS A 166 -3.14 37.39 10.66
C LYS A 166 -1.80 37.60 9.94
N ALA A 167 -0.69 37.65 10.69
CA ALA A 167 0.65 37.72 10.10
C ALA A 167 0.97 36.45 9.30
N LYS A 168 0.74 35.26 9.86
CA LYS A 168 0.95 33.98 9.15
C LYS A 168 0.12 33.84 7.88
N ILE A 169 -1.12 34.32 7.89
CA ILE A 169 -1.99 34.34 6.69
C ILE A 169 -1.41 35.26 5.60
N ARG A 170 -0.81 36.40 5.98
CA ARG A 170 -0.23 37.36 5.03
C ARG A 170 1.15 36.96 4.50
N GLU A 171 1.93 36.22 5.26
CA GLU A 171 3.26 35.76 4.84
C GLU A 171 3.22 34.59 3.85
N GLN A 172 2.15 33.79 3.86
CA GLN A 172 1.91 32.81 2.80
C GLN A 172 1.37 33.52 1.56
N VAL A 173 2.25 33.90 0.64
CA VAL A 173 1.83 34.30 -0.72
C VAL A 173 0.98 33.15 -1.29
N PRO A 174 -0.29 33.37 -1.64
CA PRO A 174 -1.16 32.32 -2.16
C PRO A 174 -0.49 31.57 -3.31
N LEU A 175 -0.59 30.24 -3.35
CA LEU A 175 0.02 29.44 -4.41
C LEU A 175 -0.41 29.92 -5.81
N THR A 176 -1.61 30.45 -5.95
CA THR A 176 -2.11 31.07 -7.19
C THR A 176 -1.29 32.29 -7.61
N GLU A 177 -0.91 33.14 -6.67
CA GLU A 177 -0.08 34.33 -6.92
C GLU A 177 1.38 33.94 -7.21
N GLN A 178 1.90 32.91 -6.54
CA GLN A 178 3.20 32.32 -6.88
C GLN A 178 3.22 31.72 -8.29
N VAL A 179 2.19 30.95 -8.67
CA VAL A 179 2.05 30.37 -10.01
C VAL A 179 1.90 31.46 -11.07
N ALA A 180 1.10 32.50 -10.82
CA ALA A 180 0.96 33.63 -11.74
C ALA A 180 2.31 34.34 -11.97
N THR A 181 3.07 34.57 -10.89
CA THR A 181 4.38 35.21 -10.95
C THR A 181 5.40 34.34 -11.70
N LEU A 182 5.47 33.05 -11.40
CA LEU A 182 6.35 32.10 -12.08
C LEU A 182 5.99 31.90 -13.54
N THR A 183 4.69 31.91 -13.88
CA THR A 183 4.23 31.81 -15.28
C THR A 183 4.64 33.04 -16.07
N LYS A 184 4.48 34.23 -15.48
CA LYS A 184 4.93 35.48 -16.09
C LYS A 184 6.45 35.49 -16.29
N GLN A 185 7.22 35.06 -15.30
CA GLN A 185 8.68 34.95 -15.42
C GLN A 185 9.11 33.95 -16.51
N ASN A 186 8.45 32.80 -16.61
CA ASN A 186 8.72 31.84 -17.69
C ASN A 186 8.41 32.39 -19.07
N GLN A 187 7.32 33.15 -19.22
CA GLN A 187 6.98 33.82 -20.48
C GLN A 187 8.02 34.89 -20.86
N GLU A 188 8.49 35.67 -19.89
CA GLU A 188 9.55 36.68 -20.10
C GLU A 188 10.88 36.02 -20.49
N LEU A 189 11.26 34.92 -19.84
CA LEU A 189 12.46 34.15 -20.17
C LEU A 189 12.37 33.48 -21.55
N GLN A 190 11.19 32.95 -21.92
CA GLN A 190 10.97 32.40 -23.26
C GLN A 190 11.07 33.48 -24.33
N ALA A 191 10.45 34.64 -24.12
CA ALA A 191 10.56 35.77 -25.04
C ALA A 191 12.01 36.27 -25.19
N LEU A 192 12.77 36.28 -24.09
CA LEU A 192 14.19 36.63 -24.12
C LEU A 192 15.02 35.60 -24.90
N ASN A 193 14.78 34.31 -24.66
CA ASN A 193 15.46 33.22 -25.37
C ASN A 193 15.14 33.23 -26.87
N ASP A 194 13.88 33.48 -27.25
CA ASP A 194 13.46 33.60 -28.64
C ASP A 194 14.12 34.81 -29.31
N ALA A 195 14.21 35.95 -28.61
CA ALA A 195 14.90 37.13 -29.09
C ALA A 195 16.41 36.88 -29.25
N MET A 196 17.04 36.20 -28.29
CA MET A 196 18.46 35.82 -28.37
C MET A 196 18.72 34.82 -29.50
N LEU A 197 17.87 33.80 -29.66
CA LEU A 197 17.95 32.83 -30.76
C LEU A 197 17.79 33.52 -32.11
N LYS A 198 16.90 34.50 -32.23
CA LYS A 198 16.75 35.30 -33.44
C LYS A 198 18.01 36.09 -33.75
N ILE A 199 18.59 36.77 -32.76
CA ILE A 199 19.85 37.51 -32.93
C ILE A 199 21.00 36.57 -33.31
N LEU A 200 21.09 35.38 -32.70
CA LEU A 200 22.13 34.39 -33.02
C LEU A 200 21.98 33.82 -34.44
N LYS A 201 20.74 33.59 -34.90
CA LYS A 201 20.43 33.21 -36.29
C LYS A 201 20.75 34.33 -37.28
N ASP A 202 20.35 35.56 -36.98
CA ASP A 202 20.59 36.74 -37.83
C ASP A 202 22.10 37.03 -37.98
N ASN A 203 22.93 36.62 -37.00
CA ASN A 203 24.39 36.74 -37.03
C ASN A 203 25.12 35.45 -37.45
N GLY A 204 24.40 34.41 -37.86
CA GLY A 204 24.99 33.16 -38.39
C GLY A 204 25.77 32.32 -37.37
N LEU A 205 25.51 32.51 -36.07
CA LEU A 205 26.25 31.86 -34.97
C LEU A 205 25.62 30.54 -34.50
N THR A 206 24.45 30.18 -35.05
CA THR A 206 23.74 28.91 -34.79
C THR A 206 23.02 28.46 -36.06
N ASN A 207 23.08 27.16 -36.38
CA ASN A 207 22.42 26.54 -37.54
C ASN A 207 20.89 26.72 -37.52
#